data_AF-A0A0K3CAY0-F1
#
_entry.id   AF-A0A0K3CAY0-F1
#
_cell.length_a   1.000
_cell.length_b   1.000
_cell.length_c   1.000
_cell.angle_alpha   90.00
_cell.angle_beta   90.00
_cell.angle_gamma   90.00
#
_symmetry.space_group_name_H-M   'P 1'
#
loop_
_entity.id
_entity.type
_entity.pdbx_description
1 polymer ?
#
loop_
_entity_poly.entity_id
_entity_poly.type
_entity_poly.pdbx_seq_one_letter_code
_entity_poly.pdbx_strand_id
1 'polypeptide(L)'
;MDPTEDLRQTIARLLPNGLGAKGDEERNPVVFPARNLHVLLAVSGSVASIKAPLIVRELLKYDKVDVQVVATKSATHFFSAAEIEKEYAHRVRVWTDADEWAGWNQIGDPVLHIELRRWADVVLVAPCSANTLAKITSGICDNILTSFLRALPTFVPVHLFPAMNTHMYSHPLTAKQLKMVQEELGYKVHGPIGKKLACGDIGIGAMTEWSDIVQLVVDEYGLKHRDEAS
;
A
#
# COMPACT_ATOMS: atom_id res chain seq x y z
N MET A 1 8.51 -29.21 5.35
CA MET A 1 7.22 -28.54 5.61
C MET A 1 6.55 -28.32 4.29
N ASP A 2 5.23 -28.50 4.22
CA ASP A 2 4.44 -28.13 3.04
C ASP A 2 4.52 -26.60 2.85
N PRO A 3 5.00 -26.09 1.70
CA PRO A 3 5.07 -24.65 1.44
C PRO A 3 3.73 -23.93 1.59
N THR A 4 2.60 -24.62 1.38
CA THR A 4 1.26 -24.04 1.54
C THR A 4 0.86 -23.91 3.00
N GLU A 5 1.30 -24.83 3.87
CA GLU A 5 1.06 -24.77 5.30
C GLU A 5 1.87 -23.66 5.97
N ASP A 6 3.11 -23.44 5.52
CA ASP A 6 3.95 -22.31 5.94
C ASP A 6 3.36 -20.95 5.51
N LEU A 7 2.77 -20.88 4.32
CA LEU A 7 2.06 -19.68 3.84
C LEU A 7 0.84 -19.37 4.72
N ARG A 8 -0.01 -20.36 5.00
CA ARG A 8 -1.18 -20.17 5.88
C ARG A 8 -0.80 -19.70 7.27
N GLN A 9 0.25 -20.30 7.85
CA GLN A 9 0.78 -19.85 9.14
C GLN A 9 1.31 -18.41 9.06
N THR A 10 1.94 -18.03 7.95
CA THR A 10 2.40 -16.65 7.74
C THR A 10 1.23 -15.68 7.63
N ILE A 11 0.17 -16.04 6.90
CA ILE A 11 -1.07 -15.23 6.81
C ILE A 11 -1.72 -15.10 8.18
N ALA A 12 -1.82 -16.20 8.93
CA ALA A 12 -2.40 -16.19 10.28
C ALA A 12 -1.59 -15.38 11.31
N ARG A 13 -0.32 -15.08 11.03
CA ARG A 13 0.49 -14.16 11.86
C ARG A 13 0.15 -12.69 11.64
N LEU A 14 -0.59 -12.33 10.58
CA LEU A 14 -1.17 -11.00 10.42
C LEU A 14 -2.26 -10.82 11.48
N LEU A 15 -1.87 -10.34 12.66
CA LEU A 15 -2.81 -10.17 13.77
C LEU A 15 -3.94 -9.21 13.35
N PRO A 16 -5.23 -9.56 13.56
CA PRO A 16 -6.38 -8.77 13.13
C PRO A 16 -6.66 -7.64 14.13
N ASN A 17 -5.63 -6.90 14.52
CA ASN A 17 -5.72 -5.81 15.48
C ASN A 17 -5.51 -4.43 14.83
N GLY A 18 -5.43 -4.38 13.50
CA GLY A 18 -5.42 -3.18 12.66
C GLY A 18 -6.69 -2.36 12.78
N LEU A 19 -6.63 -1.08 12.39
CA LEU A 19 -7.85 -0.28 12.24
C LEU A 19 -8.85 -0.95 11.31
N GLY A 20 -8.40 -1.58 10.22
CA GLY A 20 -9.32 -2.23 9.31
C GLY A 20 -10.11 -3.40 9.92
N ALA A 21 -9.70 -3.98 11.05
CA ALA A 21 -10.50 -4.96 11.79
C ALA A 21 -11.67 -4.35 12.58
N LYS A 22 -11.63 -3.05 12.93
CA LYS A 22 -12.67 -2.37 13.75
C LYS A 22 -14.05 -2.27 13.08
N GLY A 23 -14.17 -2.62 11.80
CA GLY A 23 -15.45 -2.69 11.11
C GLY A 23 -16.27 -3.95 11.42
N ASP A 24 -15.69 -4.91 12.15
CA ASP A 24 -16.32 -6.20 12.43
C ASP A 24 -17.13 -6.17 13.77
N GLU A 25 -16.90 -5.18 14.65
CA GLU A 25 -17.68 -4.92 15.87
C GLU A 25 -17.80 -3.39 16.12
N GLU A 26 -19.01 -2.86 16.36
CA GLU A 26 -19.29 -1.40 16.47
C GLU A 26 -18.39 -0.64 17.48
N ARG A 27 -17.69 0.42 17.01
CA ARG A 27 -17.67 1.83 17.54
C ARG A 27 -16.34 2.58 17.24
N ASN A 28 -16.47 3.86 16.88
CA ASN A 28 -15.40 4.88 16.79
C ASN A 28 -15.05 5.41 18.21
N PRO A 29 -13.85 5.98 18.51
CA PRO A 29 -12.98 6.76 17.63
C PRO A 29 -11.59 6.17 17.33
N VAL A 30 -10.95 6.80 16.35
CA VAL A 30 -9.59 6.64 15.80
C VAL A 30 -8.53 6.98 16.86
N VAL A 31 -8.39 6.13 17.88
CA VAL A 31 -7.19 6.11 18.71
C VAL A 31 -6.24 5.11 18.09
N PHE A 32 -5.07 5.59 17.67
CA PHE A 32 -3.99 4.73 17.19
C PHE A 32 -3.56 3.80 18.31
N PRO A 33 -3.34 2.51 18.00
CA PRO A 33 -3.06 1.55 19.03
C PRO A 33 -1.66 1.78 19.61
N ALA A 34 -1.48 1.52 20.90
CA ALA A 34 -0.18 1.68 21.58
C ALA A 34 0.90 0.66 21.11
N ARG A 35 0.53 -0.24 20.19
CA ARG A 35 1.41 -1.19 19.48
C ARG A 35 2.07 -0.54 18.26
N ASN A 36 2.81 -1.32 17.49
CA ASN A 36 3.44 -0.88 16.24
C ASN A 36 2.37 -0.41 15.25
N LEU A 37 2.60 0.70 14.55
CA LEU A 37 1.82 1.16 13.41
C LEU A 37 1.99 0.17 12.24
N HIS A 38 0.87 -0.36 11.75
CA HIS A 38 0.85 -1.27 10.61
C HIS A 38 0.64 -0.50 9.31
N VAL A 39 1.73 -0.25 8.59
CA VAL A 39 1.72 0.46 7.31
C VAL A 39 1.64 -0.55 6.16
N LEU A 40 0.57 -0.49 5.37
CA LEU A 40 0.45 -1.30 4.16
C LEU A 40 0.83 -0.48 2.93
N LEU A 41 1.91 -0.89 2.26
CA LEU A 41 2.37 -0.29 1.01
C LEU A 41 1.80 -1.05 -0.19
N ALA A 42 0.83 -0.45 -0.87
CA ALA A 42 0.22 -0.98 -2.09
C ALA A 42 0.93 -0.42 -3.33
N VAL A 43 1.64 -1.27 -4.08
CA VAL A 43 2.52 -0.91 -5.19
C VAL A 43 1.89 -1.37 -6.50
N SER A 44 1.65 -0.45 -7.42
CA SER A 44 1.06 -0.76 -8.73
C SER A 44 1.98 -0.47 -9.92
N GLY A 45 1.65 -0.99 -11.11
CA GLY A 45 2.51 -0.94 -12.30
C GLY A 45 2.84 0.46 -12.83
N SER A 46 3.88 1.06 -12.29
CA SER A 46 4.52 2.31 -12.73
C SER A 46 6.02 2.21 -12.52
N VAL A 47 6.83 2.89 -13.34
CA VAL A 47 8.30 2.93 -13.20
C VAL A 47 8.72 3.38 -11.80
N ALA A 48 7.92 4.23 -11.15
CA ALA A 48 8.15 4.69 -9.78
C ALA A 48 8.18 3.54 -8.74
N SER A 49 7.71 2.34 -9.07
CA SER A 49 7.76 1.16 -8.19
C SER A 49 9.19 0.73 -7.84
N ILE A 50 10.19 1.15 -8.63
CA ILE A 50 11.61 0.99 -8.28
C ILE A 50 11.98 1.66 -6.94
N LYS A 51 11.12 2.58 -6.45
CA LYS A 51 11.28 3.28 -5.18
C LYS A 51 10.61 2.58 -4.01
N ALA A 52 9.80 1.55 -4.23
CA ALA A 52 9.13 0.81 -3.15
C ALA A 52 10.12 0.24 -2.11
N PRO A 53 11.27 -0.38 -2.49
CA PRO A 53 12.27 -0.81 -1.51
C PRO A 53 12.83 0.33 -0.65
N LEU A 54 12.93 1.55 -1.20
CA LEU A 54 13.43 2.72 -0.46
C LEU A 54 12.43 3.17 0.60
N ILE A 55 11.13 3.19 0.26
CA ILE A 55 10.06 3.53 1.21
C ILE A 55 10.05 2.52 2.37
N VAL A 56 10.09 1.21 2.06
CA VAL A 56 10.12 0.14 3.07
C VAL A 56 11.32 0.29 4.00
N ARG A 57 12.52 0.43 3.43
CA ARG A 57 13.76 0.57 4.20
C ARG A 57 13.71 1.76 5.15
N GLU A 58 13.24 2.90 4.68
CA GLU A 58 13.23 4.12 5.48
C GLU A 58 12.18 4.07 6.60
N LEU A 59 10.96 3.60 6.32
CA LEU A 59 9.92 3.43 7.34
C LEU A 59 10.39 2.54 8.50
N LEU A 60 11.15 1.48 8.20
CA LEU A 60 11.62 0.54 9.22
C LEU A 60 12.74 1.08 10.11
N LYS A 61 13.34 2.23 9.79
CA LYS A 61 14.27 2.94 10.69
C LYS A 61 13.56 3.64 11.85
N TYR A 62 12.24 3.80 11.76
CA TYR A 62 11.43 4.38 12.83
C TYR A 62 10.97 3.29 13.80
N ASP A 63 10.85 3.66 15.07
CA ASP A 63 10.36 2.77 16.12
C ASP A 63 8.85 2.56 15.98
N LYS A 64 8.37 1.40 16.44
CA LYS A 64 6.95 1.02 16.39
C LYS A 64 6.33 1.11 15.00
N VAL A 65 7.06 0.70 13.97
CA VAL A 65 6.53 0.57 12.58
C VAL A 65 6.76 -0.85 12.09
N ASP A 66 5.70 -1.45 11.56
CA ASP A 66 5.74 -2.67 10.77
C ASP A 66 5.15 -2.39 9.38
N VAL A 67 5.73 -3.03 8.36
CA VAL A 67 5.40 -2.77 6.96
C VAL A 67 5.04 -4.08 6.27
N GLN A 68 3.91 -4.10 5.57
CA GLN A 68 3.56 -5.16 4.62
C GLN A 68 3.38 -4.54 3.24
N VAL A 69 3.77 -5.27 2.19
CA VAL A 69 3.72 -4.77 0.81
C VAL A 69 2.74 -5.61 0.01
N VAL A 70 1.84 -4.98 -0.73
CA VAL A 70 1.00 -5.65 -1.73
C VAL A 70 1.43 -5.15 -3.09
N ALA A 71 1.82 -6.04 -3.99
CA ALA A 71 2.34 -5.69 -5.31
C ALA A 71 1.49 -6.29 -6.42
N THR A 72 1.04 -5.46 -7.36
CA THR A 72 0.39 -6.01 -8.57
C THR A 72 1.42 -6.71 -9.44
N LYS A 73 0.98 -7.67 -10.27
CA LYS A 73 1.84 -8.33 -11.26
C LYS A 73 2.66 -7.36 -12.12
N SER A 74 2.11 -6.19 -12.45
CA SER A 74 2.85 -5.18 -13.23
C SER A 74 3.92 -4.46 -12.39
N ALA A 75 3.72 -4.30 -11.08
CA ALA A 75 4.69 -3.65 -10.20
C ALA A 75 5.96 -4.50 -10.01
N THR A 76 5.82 -5.82 -9.97
CA THR A 76 6.94 -6.76 -9.77
C THR A 76 7.95 -6.78 -10.92
N HIS A 77 7.69 -6.07 -12.03
CA HIS A 77 8.70 -5.84 -13.08
C HIS A 77 9.77 -4.81 -12.70
N PHE A 78 9.51 -3.97 -11.69
CA PHE A 78 10.35 -2.80 -11.39
C PHE A 78 11.17 -2.93 -10.11
N PHE A 79 10.90 -3.95 -9.29
CA PHE A 79 11.67 -4.26 -8.09
C PHE A 79 11.57 -5.76 -7.78
N SER A 80 12.54 -6.28 -7.02
CA SER A 80 12.55 -7.68 -6.59
C SER A 80 11.88 -7.84 -5.22
N ALA A 81 10.79 -8.60 -5.17
CA ALA A 81 10.16 -8.99 -3.91
C ALA A 81 11.15 -9.72 -2.98
N ALA A 82 11.92 -10.66 -3.54
CA ALA A 82 12.87 -11.48 -2.80
C ALA A 82 14.01 -10.67 -2.16
N GLU A 83 14.40 -9.52 -2.74
CA GLU A 83 15.43 -8.67 -2.14
C GLU A 83 14.93 -8.00 -0.87
N ILE A 84 13.70 -7.46 -0.88
CA ILE A 84 13.06 -6.84 0.29
C ILE A 84 12.86 -7.90 1.39
N GLU A 85 12.31 -9.05 1.03
CA GLU A 85 12.04 -10.14 1.98
C GLU A 85 13.32 -10.72 2.57
N LYS A 86 14.41 -10.81 1.80
CA LYS A 86 15.71 -11.24 2.32
C LYS A 86 16.30 -10.22 3.30
N GLU A 87 16.15 -8.94 3.02
CA GLU A 87 16.69 -7.86 3.86
C GLU A 87 15.95 -7.74 5.20
N TYR A 88 14.62 -7.90 5.20
CA TYR A 88 13.78 -7.69 6.38
C TYR A 88 13.14 -8.97 6.95
N ALA A 89 13.46 -10.13 6.38
CA ALA A 89 13.01 -11.45 6.81
C ALA A 89 11.52 -11.47 7.17
N HIS A 90 11.19 -11.96 8.37
CA HIS A 90 9.82 -12.10 8.87
C HIS A 90 9.08 -10.78 9.14
N ARG A 91 9.73 -9.62 8.99
CA ARG A 91 9.12 -8.30 9.27
C ARG A 91 8.41 -7.71 8.07
N VAL A 92 8.80 -8.08 6.85
CA VAL A 92 8.19 -7.58 5.61
C VAL A 92 7.98 -8.74 4.66
N ARG A 93 6.76 -8.86 4.14
CA ARG A 93 6.44 -9.73 3.01
C ARG A 93 5.86 -8.92 1.87
N VAL A 94 6.16 -9.35 0.64
CA VAL A 94 5.60 -8.79 -0.59
C VAL A 94 4.54 -9.75 -1.11
N TRP A 95 3.29 -9.44 -0.83
CA TRP A 95 2.13 -10.21 -1.21
C TRP A 95 1.73 -9.96 -2.67
N THR A 96 1.48 -11.02 -3.40
CA THR A 96 1.11 -11.01 -4.82
C THR A 96 -0.20 -11.75 -5.06
N ASP A 97 -0.73 -11.66 -6.28
CA ASP A 97 -1.92 -12.43 -6.69
C ASP A 97 -1.74 -13.94 -6.50
N ALA A 98 -0.51 -14.46 -6.58
CA ALA A 98 -0.23 -15.88 -6.39
C ALA A 98 -0.45 -16.32 -4.93
N ASP A 99 -0.10 -15.46 -3.96
CA ASP A 99 -0.25 -15.76 -2.54
C ASP A 99 -1.73 -15.83 -2.12
N GLU A 100 -2.60 -15.06 -2.78
CA GLU A 100 -4.04 -15.02 -2.49
C GLU A 100 -4.69 -16.39 -2.64
N TRP A 101 -4.33 -17.10 -3.72
CA TRP A 101 -4.90 -18.39 -4.05
C TRP A 101 -4.11 -19.56 -3.46
N ALA A 102 -2.80 -19.41 -3.25
CA ALA A 102 -1.98 -20.47 -2.67
C ALA A 102 -2.34 -20.78 -1.21
N GLY A 103 -2.87 -19.79 -0.47
CA GLY A 103 -3.29 -19.97 0.93
C GLY A 103 -4.68 -20.59 1.11
N TRP A 104 -5.56 -20.48 0.11
CA TRP A 104 -6.98 -20.80 0.23
C TRP A 104 -7.33 -22.09 -0.54
N ASN A 105 -7.73 -23.16 0.16
CA ASN A 105 -8.16 -24.42 -0.47
C ASN A 105 -9.60 -24.81 -0.11
N GLN A 106 -10.07 -24.42 1.08
CA GLN A 106 -11.41 -24.77 1.57
C GLN A 106 -12.05 -23.62 2.35
N ILE A 107 -13.38 -23.69 2.49
CA ILE A 107 -14.13 -22.77 3.34
C ILE A 107 -13.58 -22.85 4.78
N GLY A 108 -13.31 -21.69 5.36
CA GLY A 108 -12.70 -21.55 6.68
C GLY A 108 -11.20 -21.22 6.65
N ASP A 109 -10.52 -21.42 5.51
CA ASP A 109 -9.15 -20.94 5.33
C ASP A 109 -9.10 -19.40 5.31
N PRO A 110 -8.01 -18.77 5.79
CA PRO A 110 -7.87 -17.33 5.78
C PRO A 110 -7.84 -16.79 4.35
N VAL A 111 -8.58 -15.69 4.12
CA VAL A 111 -8.60 -14.99 2.82
C VAL A 111 -7.62 -13.83 2.88
N LEU A 112 -6.53 -13.91 2.10
CA LEU A 112 -5.38 -13.00 2.24
C LEU A 112 -5.74 -11.51 2.23
N HIS A 113 -6.54 -11.04 1.26
CA HIS A 113 -6.90 -9.62 1.20
C HIS A 113 -7.74 -9.16 2.40
N ILE A 114 -8.53 -10.06 3.01
CA ILE A 114 -9.30 -9.77 4.22
C ILE A 114 -8.39 -9.67 5.43
N GLU A 115 -7.40 -10.57 5.56
CA GLU A 115 -6.44 -10.54 6.65
C GLU A 115 -5.52 -9.31 6.57
N LEU A 116 -5.07 -8.94 5.36
CA LEU A 116 -4.36 -7.68 5.13
C LEU A 116 -5.21 -6.46 5.49
N ARG A 117 -6.51 -6.47 5.14
CA ARG A 117 -7.48 -5.43 5.52
C ARG A 117 -7.59 -5.34 7.03
N ARG A 118 -7.68 -6.46 7.75
CA ARG A 118 -7.73 -6.49 9.22
C ARG A 118 -6.44 -6.04 9.88
N TRP A 119 -5.31 -6.21 9.20
CA TRP A 119 -3.98 -5.87 9.69
C TRP A 119 -3.67 -4.37 9.57
N ALA A 120 -4.06 -3.72 8.47
CA ALA A 120 -3.65 -2.36 8.15
C ALA A 120 -4.24 -1.28 9.06
N ASP A 121 -3.39 -0.34 9.49
CA ASP A 121 -3.80 0.91 10.14
C ASP A 121 -3.81 2.08 9.16
N VAL A 122 -2.88 2.08 8.21
CA VAL A 122 -2.75 3.10 7.16
C VAL A 122 -2.30 2.44 5.86
N VAL A 123 -2.83 2.92 4.74
CA VAL A 123 -2.51 2.41 3.41
C VAL A 123 -1.84 3.49 2.57
N LEU A 124 -0.70 3.14 1.99
CA LEU A 124 0.00 3.97 1.01
C LEU A 124 -0.12 3.30 -0.37
N VAL A 125 -0.87 3.90 -1.29
CA VAL A 125 -0.89 3.46 -2.70
C VAL A 125 0.20 4.21 -3.46
N ALA A 126 1.43 3.69 -3.38
CA ALA A 126 2.64 4.35 -3.84
C ALA A 126 3.56 3.39 -4.63
N PRO A 127 3.61 3.50 -5.97
CA PRO A 127 2.81 4.37 -6.83
C PRO A 127 1.39 3.85 -7.09
N CYS A 128 0.48 4.78 -7.37
CA CYS A 128 -0.80 4.52 -8.02
C CYS A 128 -0.69 4.79 -9.54
N SER A 129 -0.72 3.73 -10.34
CA SER A 129 -0.78 3.80 -11.80
C SER A 129 -2.18 4.22 -12.25
N ALA A 130 -2.29 4.78 -13.47
CA ALA A 130 -3.58 5.13 -14.06
C ALA A 130 -4.54 3.92 -14.16
N ASN A 131 -4.01 2.73 -14.45
CA ASN A 131 -4.79 1.51 -14.53
C ASN A 131 -5.38 1.12 -13.17
N THR A 132 -4.59 1.21 -12.10
CA THR A 132 -5.09 0.92 -10.74
C THR A 132 -6.10 1.97 -10.30
N LEU A 133 -5.86 3.25 -10.59
CA LEU A 133 -6.83 4.33 -10.34
C LEU A 133 -8.16 4.09 -11.07
N ALA A 134 -8.10 3.67 -12.34
CA ALA A 134 -9.29 3.35 -13.12
C ALA A 134 -10.06 2.15 -12.56
N LYS A 135 -9.35 1.12 -12.08
CA LYS A 135 -9.97 -0.05 -11.43
C LYS A 135 -10.65 0.31 -10.12
N ILE A 136 -9.98 1.08 -9.25
CA ILE A 136 -10.54 1.55 -7.97
C ILE A 136 -11.84 2.31 -8.22
N THR A 137 -11.81 3.29 -9.13
CA THR A 137 -12.98 4.13 -9.42
C THR A 137 -14.12 3.41 -10.12
N SER A 138 -13.83 2.32 -10.82
CA SER A 138 -14.85 1.47 -11.45
C SER A 138 -15.32 0.31 -10.57
N GLY A 139 -14.78 0.17 -9.35
CA GLY A 139 -15.09 -0.93 -8.44
C GLY A 139 -14.56 -2.30 -8.87
N ILE A 140 -13.58 -2.35 -9.79
CA ILE A 140 -12.96 -3.60 -10.26
C ILE A 140 -12.00 -4.13 -9.18
N CYS A 141 -12.23 -5.36 -8.72
CA CYS A 141 -11.45 -6.08 -7.71
C CYS A 141 -10.95 -7.43 -8.26
N ASP A 142 -10.01 -7.38 -9.19
CA ASP A 142 -9.53 -8.53 -9.98
C ASP A 142 -8.07 -8.94 -9.65
N ASN A 143 -7.48 -8.35 -8.62
CA ASN A 143 -6.13 -8.65 -8.15
C ASN A 143 -6.04 -8.33 -6.64
N ILE A 144 -4.99 -8.81 -5.98
CA ILE A 144 -4.85 -8.71 -4.52
C ILE A 144 -4.95 -7.26 -4.02
N LEU A 145 -4.38 -6.29 -4.77
CA LEU A 145 -4.38 -4.88 -4.41
C LEU A 145 -5.80 -4.30 -4.48
N THR A 146 -6.51 -4.53 -5.58
CA THR A 146 -7.84 -3.94 -5.77
C THR A 146 -8.91 -4.65 -4.94
N SER A 147 -8.80 -5.96 -4.71
CA SER A 147 -9.63 -6.71 -3.77
C SER A 147 -9.44 -6.23 -2.33
N PHE A 148 -8.19 -6.04 -1.90
CA PHE A 148 -7.87 -5.45 -0.60
C PHE A 148 -8.50 -4.06 -0.42
N LEU A 149 -8.28 -3.14 -1.38
CA LEU A 149 -8.83 -1.78 -1.29
C LEU A 149 -10.37 -1.78 -1.31
N ARG A 150 -10.99 -2.68 -2.07
CA ARG A 150 -12.46 -2.77 -2.16
C ARG A 150 -13.09 -3.24 -0.85
N ALA A 151 -12.39 -4.07 -0.08
CA ALA A 151 -12.80 -4.58 1.22
C ALA A 151 -12.43 -3.65 2.40
N LEU A 152 -11.61 -2.62 2.15
CA LEU A 152 -11.11 -1.74 3.20
C LEU A 152 -12.22 -0.81 3.73
N PRO A 153 -12.43 -0.73 5.06
CA PRO A 153 -13.36 0.24 5.63
C PRO A 153 -12.90 1.67 5.34
N THR A 154 -13.84 2.55 4.99
CA THR A 154 -13.55 3.93 4.57
C THR A 154 -12.93 4.81 5.66
N PHE A 155 -12.99 4.39 6.93
CA PHE A 155 -12.34 5.10 8.03
C PHE A 155 -10.83 4.77 8.16
N VAL A 156 -10.32 3.73 7.48
CA VAL A 156 -8.89 3.46 7.44
C VAL A 156 -8.23 4.47 6.49
N PRO A 157 -7.26 5.28 6.94
CA PRO A 157 -6.63 6.29 6.09
C PRO A 157 -5.93 5.66 4.88
N VAL A 158 -6.28 6.16 3.69
CA VAL A 158 -5.63 5.80 2.42
C VAL A 158 -4.98 7.03 1.80
N HIS A 159 -3.68 6.95 1.57
CA HIS A 159 -2.89 7.96 0.87
C HIS A 159 -2.55 7.45 -0.52
N LEU A 160 -2.94 8.19 -1.55
CA LEU A 160 -2.77 7.78 -2.95
C LEU A 160 -1.77 8.70 -3.64
N PHE A 161 -0.74 8.13 -4.24
CA PHE A 161 0.36 8.85 -4.90
C PHE A 161 0.38 8.52 -6.40
N PRO A 162 -0.31 9.29 -7.26
CA PRO A 162 -0.38 9.02 -8.70
C PRO A 162 1.01 9.09 -9.34
N ALA A 163 1.33 8.12 -10.19
CA ALA A 163 2.59 8.11 -10.93
C ALA A 163 2.40 7.55 -12.35
N MET A 164 2.42 8.43 -13.34
CA MET A 164 2.13 8.09 -14.74
C MET A 164 2.77 9.10 -15.69
N ASN A 165 2.81 8.78 -16.99
CA ASN A 165 3.27 9.74 -18.00
C ASN A 165 2.40 11.02 -17.97
N THR A 166 2.99 12.17 -18.33
CA THR A 166 2.32 13.47 -18.37
C THR A 166 1.00 13.47 -19.14
N HIS A 167 0.93 12.80 -20.30
CA HIS A 167 -0.29 12.73 -21.10
C HIS A 167 -1.35 11.82 -20.47
N MET A 168 -0.95 10.80 -19.71
CA MET A 168 -1.89 10.01 -18.92
C MET A 168 -2.43 10.85 -17.76
N TYR A 169 -1.59 11.66 -17.12
CA TYR A 169 -2.02 12.52 -16.02
C TYR A 169 -2.96 13.64 -16.48
N SER A 170 -2.67 14.27 -17.62
CA SER A 170 -3.53 15.30 -18.21
C SER A 170 -4.78 14.74 -18.91
N HIS A 171 -4.93 13.41 -18.99
CA HIS A 171 -6.13 12.80 -19.57
C HIS A 171 -7.37 13.17 -18.74
N PRO A 172 -8.51 13.57 -19.37
CA PRO A 172 -9.70 14.00 -18.63
C PRO A 172 -10.25 12.96 -17.64
N LEU A 173 -10.11 11.67 -17.96
CA LEU A 173 -10.52 10.60 -17.04
C LEU A 173 -9.70 10.59 -15.75
N THR A 174 -8.40 10.91 -15.81
CA THR A 174 -7.55 10.93 -14.61
C THR A 174 -8.05 11.98 -13.63
N ALA A 175 -8.31 13.21 -14.08
CA ALA A 175 -8.88 14.25 -13.23
C ALA A 175 -10.23 13.84 -12.61
N LYS A 176 -11.10 13.22 -13.41
CA LYS A 176 -12.43 12.74 -12.96
C LYS A 176 -12.30 11.63 -11.90
N GLN A 177 -11.36 10.72 -12.10
CA GLN A 177 -11.09 9.60 -11.20
C GLN A 177 -10.42 10.03 -9.90
N LEU A 178 -9.47 10.96 -9.95
CA LEU A 178 -8.84 11.54 -8.76
C LEU A 178 -9.88 12.25 -7.90
N LYS A 179 -10.77 13.05 -8.52
CA LYS A 179 -11.88 13.69 -7.82
C LYS A 179 -12.78 12.66 -7.13
N MET A 180 -13.14 11.58 -7.82
CA MET A 180 -13.99 10.51 -7.27
C MET A 180 -13.35 9.83 -6.05
N VAL A 181 -12.07 9.45 -6.11
CA VAL A 181 -11.43 8.81 -4.94
C VAL A 181 -11.30 9.76 -3.75
N GLN A 182 -11.14 11.07 -3.99
CA GLN A 182 -11.10 12.06 -2.91
C GLN A 182 -12.47 12.28 -2.27
N GLU A 183 -13.49 12.51 -3.09
CA GLU A 183 -14.82 12.93 -2.61
C GLU A 183 -15.68 11.76 -2.14
N GLU A 184 -15.65 10.63 -2.86
CA GLU A 184 -16.53 9.48 -2.58
C GLU A 184 -15.88 8.47 -1.62
N LEU A 185 -14.56 8.28 -1.72
CA LEU A 185 -13.82 7.31 -0.90
C LEU A 185 -13.04 7.95 0.26
N GLY A 186 -12.92 9.28 0.29
CA GLY A 186 -12.16 9.99 1.32
C GLY A 186 -10.65 9.79 1.23
N TYR A 187 -10.11 9.34 0.09
CA TYR A 187 -8.68 9.09 -0.07
C TYR A 187 -7.91 10.42 -0.12
N LYS A 188 -6.79 10.49 0.60
CA LYS A 188 -5.87 11.62 0.55
C LYS A 188 -4.96 11.48 -0.68
N VAL A 189 -5.26 12.22 -1.75
CA VAL A 189 -4.46 12.21 -2.98
C VAL A 189 -3.30 13.20 -2.88
N HIS A 190 -2.09 12.69 -3.10
CA HIS A 190 -0.84 13.46 -3.12
C HIS A 190 -0.35 13.50 -4.55
N GLY A 191 -0.73 14.57 -5.24
CA GLY A 191 -0.60 14.70 -6.69
C GLY A 191 0.83 14.94 -7.17
N PRO A 192 1.15 14.46 -8.38
CA PRO A 192 2.51 14.26 -8.86
C PRO A 192 3.31 15.55 -8.97
N ILE A 193 4.63 15.40 -8.84
CA ILE A 193 5.59 16.48 -9.02
C ILE A 193 5.97 16.63 -10.50
N GLY A 194 6.37 17.84 -10.88
CA GLY A 194 6.99 18.10 -12.18
C GLY A 194 8.43 17.60 -12.21
N LYS A 195 8.84 16.85 -13.24
CA LYS A 195 10.26 16.55 -13.53
C LYS A 195 10.60 17.01 -14.94
N LYS A 196 11.86 17.42 -15.15
CA LYS A 196 12.36 17.73 -16.49
C LYS A 196 12.36 16.46 -17.34
N LEU A 197 11.67 16.52 -18.47
CA LEU A 197 11.65 15.47 -19.49
C LEU A 197 12.93 15.57 -20.34
N ALA A 198 13.24 14.48 -21.06
CA ALA A 198 14.42 14.42 -21.92
C ALA A 198 14.41 15.48 -23.05
N CYS A 199 13.23 16.02 -23.41
CA CYS A 199 13.06 17.09 -24.39
C CYS A 199 13.25 18.52 -23.83
N GLY A 200 13.42 18.68 -22.51
CA GLY A 200 13.57 19.99 -21.85
C GLY A 200 12.29 20.53 -21.20
N ASP A 201 11.12 19.97 -21.52
CA ASP A 201 9.83 20.36 -20.92
C ASP A 201 9.68 19.84 -19.48
N ILE A 202 8.91 20.55 -18.65
CA ILE A 202 8.52 20.04 -17.32
C ILE A 202 7.23 19.24 -17.47
N GLY A 203 7.32 17.92 -17.32
CA GLY A 203 6.17 17.02 -17.31
C GLY A 203 5.66 16.80 -15.90
N ILE A 204 4.37 17.05 -15.67
CA ILE A 204 3.68 16.69 -14.42
C ILE A 204 3.20 15.25 -14.52
N GLY A 205 3.61 14.39 -13.59
CA GLY A 205 3.22 12.97 -13.62
C GLY A 205 4.15 12.05 -12.82
N ALA A 206 5.32 12.54 -12.42
CA ALA A 206 6.22 11.81 -11.54
C ALA A 206 5.62 11.69 -10.14
N MET A 207 5.72 10.51 -9.54
CA MET A 207 5.32 10.29 -8.14
C MET A 207 5.99 11.34 -7.23
N THR A 208 5.28 11.75 -6.17
CA THR A 208 5.88 12.41 -4.99
C THR A 208 7.16 11.68 -4.59
N GLU A 209 8.19 12.43 -4.19
CA GLU A 209 9.47 11.81 -3.86
C GLU A 209 9.29 10.85 -2.68
N TRP A 210 9.95 9.69 -2.75
CA TRP A 210 9.75 8.61 -1.79
C TRP A 210 10.09 9.04 -0.36
N SER A 211 11.04 9.95 -0.18
CA SER A 211 11.39 10.53 1.12
C SER A 211 10.24 11.35 1.71
N ASP A 212 9.52 12.09 0.87
CA ASP A 212 8.39 12.92 1.31
C ASP A 212 7.19 12.05 1.68
N ILE A 213 7.01 10.91 1.00
CA ILE A 213 6.00 9.90 1.36
C ILE A 213 6.27 9.37 2.76
N VAL A 214 7.54 9.05 3.07
CA VAL A 214 7.93 8.56 4.40
C VAL A 214 7.76 9.65 5.44
N GLN A 215 8.22 10.88 5.14
CA GLN A 215 8.12 12.01 6.07
C GLN A 215 6.65 12.33 6.42
N LEU A 216 5.75 12.23 5.44
CA LEU A 216 4.32 12.37 5.68
C LEU A 216 3.82 11.41 6.77
N VAL A 217 4.25 10.15 6.72
CA VAL A 217 3.87 9.13 7.72
C VAL A 217 4.55 9.42 9.06
N VAL A 218 5.81 9.87 9.05
CA VAL A 218 6.52 10.23 10.27
C VAL A 218 5.81 11.37 11.00
N ASP A 219 5.44 12.43 10.28
CA ASP A 219 4.80 13.62 10.83
C ASP A 219 3.37 13.33 11.30
N GLU A 220 2.58 12.63 10.48
CA GLU A 220 1.18 12.34 10.80
C GLU A 220 1.02 11.43 12.02
N TYR A 221 1.97 10.52 12.24
CA TYR A 221 1.91 9.53 13.31
C TYR A 221 2.92 9.78 14.45
N GLY A 222 3.67 10.88 14.40
CA GLY A 222 4.64 11.27 15.43
C GLY A 222 5.74 10.21 15.66
N LEU A 223 6.21 9.59 14.58
CA LEU A 223 7.18 8.49 14.66
C LEU A 223 8.55 9.01 15.08
N LYS A 224 9.24 8.24 15.93
CA LYS A 224 10.60 8.56 16.37
C LYS A 224 11.61 7.67 15.66
N HIS A 225 12.72 8.26 15.24
CA HIS A 225 13.81 7.47 14.69
C HIS A 225 14.35 6.53 15.77
N ARG A 226 14.70 5.28 15.42
CA ARG A 226 15.17 4.29 16.41
C ARG A 226 16.41 4.75 17.17
N ASP A 227 17.29 5.48 16.51
CA ASP A 227 18.51 6.04 17.12
C ASP A 227 18.21 7.09 18.21
N GLU A 228 17.03 7.73 18.17
CA GLU A 228 16.59 8.73 19.16
C GLU A 228 15.68 8.14 20.26
N ALA A 229 15.25 6.88 20.07
CA ALA A 229 14.38 6.15 21.00
C ALA A 229 15.14 5.32 22.04
N SER A 230 16.49 5.42 22.04
CA SER A 230 17.42 4.72 22.93
C SER A 230 17.74 5.54 24.19
#